data_AF-A0A1H4B503-F1
#
_entry.id   AF-A0A1H4B503-F1
#
_cell.length_a   1.000
_cell.length_b   1.000
_cell.length_c   1.000
_cell.angle_alpha   90.00
_cell.angle_beta   90.00
_cell.angle_gamma   90.00
#
_symmetry.space_group_name_H-M   'P 1'
#
loop_
_entity.id
_entity.type
_entity.pdbx_description
1 polymer ?
#
loop_
_entity_poly.entity_id
_entity_poly.type
_entity_poly.pdbx_seq_one_letter_code
_entity_poly.pdbx_strand_id
1 'polypeptide(L)'
;MRRYLLLFVVVFMALAGYGQDVILVRKGDVQSLLDAIKTASDRNRDRDSERIFILIPDGYYDLGEKTLTRVAGNNIALIGQSMEGTIIRNAPSIKMESISKTAVLQNRGKGNYYQDLTLKNDLDYYNVEPDGRAVCLQDKGDRTICNRVRMLSYQDTYYSDYEKSHNYFQNSEIHGTIDFICGAGDVWFERCMIVTEKRRRDGSGHNIIMAPRTSETKWGYVFNRCTIKNDESAFYYGRGWHTNPRCVWLYTKLMTPEKLLPTRFDPEGMKISSNYFKEYGTMDAHGHDITPKTNVVRFTLRDHTQPFVAETIMTRDELKQYTLKNVFGEWNPVKLLKKLEKTSKKLKKQYKLN
;
A
#
# COMPACT_ATOMS: atom_id res chain seq x y z
N MET A 1 5.78 -53.44 12.20
CA MET A 1 5.85 -51.98 11.91
C MET A 1 4.45 -51.39 12.01
N ARG A 2 4.07 -50.86 13.18
CA ARG A 2 2.78 -50.16 13.36
C ARG A 2 2.98 -48.68 12.98
N ARG A 3 2.34 -48.24 11.89
CA ARG A 3 2.30 -46.84 11.48
C ARG A 3 1.33 -46.10 12.40
N TYR A 4 1.84 -45.11 13.14
CA TYR A 4 1.03 -44.15 13.87
C TYR A 4 0.46 -43.13 12.88
N LEU A 5 -0.87 -43.12 12.73
CA LEU A 5 -1.60 -42.09 12.02
C LEU A 5 -1.80 -40.92 13.00
N LEU A 6 -1.01 -39.85 12.87
CA LEU A 6 -1.23 -38.62 13.62
C LEU A 6 -2.47 -37.92 13.07
N LEU A 7 -3.56 -37.98 13.85
CA LEU A 7 -4.79 -37.24 13.62
C LEU A 7 -4.55 -35.77 14.03
N PHE A 8 -4.51 -34.85 13.06
CA PHE A 8 -4.47 -33.41 13.34
C PHE A 8 -5.85 -32.96 13.84
N VAL A 9 -5.98 -32.76 15.14
CA VAL A 9 -7.18 -32.15 15.74
C VAL A 9 -7.06 -30.63 15.58
N VAL A 10 -7.81 -30.08 14.62
CA VAL A 10 -8.11 -28.64 14.59
C VAL A 10 -9.13 -28.38 15.69
N VAL A 11 -8.70 -27.70 16.77
CA VAL A 11 -9.61 -27.32 17.86
C VAL A 11 -10.50 -26.17 17.38
N PHE A 12 -11.75 -26.49 17.06
CA PHE A 12 -12.82 -25.50 16.90
C PHE A 12 -13.49 -25.27 18.26
N MET A 13 -13.24 -24.13 18.89
CA MET A 13 -14.19 -23.60 19.88
C MET A 13 -15.28 -22.85 19.12
N ALA A 14 -16.32 -23.58 18.71
CA ALA A 14 -17.59 -22.97 18.31
C ALA A 14 -18.39 -22.66 19.57
N LEU A 15 -18.23 -21.47 20.14
CA LEU A 15 -19.22 -20.91 21.06
C LEU A 15 -20.34 -20.33 20.22
N ALA A 16 -21.46 -21.06 20.14
CA ALA A 16 -22.71 -20.59 19.58
C ALA A 16 -23.25 -19.42 20.43
N GLY A 17 -22.93 -18.22 20.00
CA GLY A 17 -23.63 -16.98 20.28
C GLY A 17 -23.59 -16.16 19.00
N TYR A 18 -24.38 -15.08 18.89
CA TYR A 18 -24.26 -14.08 17.81
C TYR A 18 -22.88 -13.40 17.86
N GLY A 19 -21.84 -14.14 17.48
CA GLY A 19 -20.43 -13.82 17.57
C GLY A 19 -19.90 -13.48 16.19
N GLN A 20 -18.94 -12.56 16.15
CA GLN A 20 -18.20 -12.30 14.92
C GLN A 20 -17.45 -13.56 14.50
N ASP A 21 -17.34 -13.77 13.19
CA ASP A 21 -16.62 -14.90 12.62
C ASP A 21 -15.11 -14.64 12.72
N VAL A 22 -14.45 -15.35 13.63
CA VAL A 22 -13.04 -15.12 13.99
C VAL A 22 -12.22 -16.39 13.76
N ILE A 23 -11.10 -16.25 13.06
CA ILE A 23 -10.10 -17.29 12.87
C ILE A 23 -8.81 -16.86 13.58
N LEU A 24 -8.29 -17.70 14.46
CA LEU A 24 -7.03 -17.42 15.18
C LEU A 24 -5.86 -18.10 14.48
N VAL A 25 -4.82 -17.34 14.19
CA VAL A 25 -3.55 -17.87 13.71
C VAL A 25 -2.69 -18.29 14.90
N ARG A 26 -2.06 -19.46 14.81
CA ARG A 26 -1.05 -19.88 15.81
C ARG A 26 0.19 -18.97 15.72
N LYS A 27 0.70 -18.53 16.87
CA LYS A 27 1.85 -17.62 16.96
C LYS A 27 3.06 -18.15 16.18
N GLY A 28 3.57 -17.37 15.22
CA GLY A 28 4.75 -17.70 14.40
C GLY A 28 4.57 -18.88 13.44
N ASP A 29 3.35 -19.41 13.29
CA ASP A 29 3.07 -20.56 12.42
C ASP A 29 2.53 -20.07 11.06
N VAL A 30 3.40 -20.09 10.05
CA VAL A 30 3.04 -19.67 8.69
C VAL A 30 1.99 -20.57 8.05
N GLN A 31 1.96 -21.87 8.37
CA GLN A 31 0.94 -22.76 7.82
C GLN A 31 -0.43 -22.43 8.39
N SER A 32 -0.52 -22.14 9.70
CA SER A 32 -1.75 -21.65 10.32
C SER A 32 -2.25 -20.34 9.70
N LEU A 33 -1.36 -19.44 9.31
CA LEU A 33 -1.71 -18.20 8.60
C LEU A 33 -2.28 -18.50 7.21
N LEU A 34 -1.60 -19.36 6.44
CA LEU A 34 -2.04 -19.76 5.09
C LEU A 34 -3.40 -20.46 5.13
N ASP A 35 -3.61 -21.36 6.09
CA ASP A 35 -4.87 -22.07 6.27
C ASP A 35 -6.00 -21.10 6.68
N ALA A 36 -5.72 -20.10 7.51
CA ALA A 36 -6.69 -19.09 7.89
C ALA A 36 -7.10 -18.21 6.69
N ILE A 37 -6.14 -17.74 5.89
CA ILE A 37 -6.40 -16.95 4.68
C ILE A 37 -7.21 -17.76 3.67
N LYS A 38 -6.84 -19.04 3.46
CA LYS A 38 -7.55 -19.94 2.56
C LYS A 38 -8.98 -20.16 3.03
N THR A 39 -9.15 -20.53 4.30
CA THR A 39 -10.47 -20.77 4.92
C THR A 39 -11.37 -19.54 4.80
N ALA A 40 -10.88 -18.35 5.15
CA ALA A 40 -11.66 -17.12 5.03
C ALA A 40 -12.02 -16.81 3.57
N SER A 41 -11.07 -17.01 2.64
CA SER A 41 -11.29 -16.79 1.20
C SER A 41 -12.34 -17.75 0.62
N ASP A 42 -12.34 -19.00 1.06
CA ASP A 42 -13.31 -20.00 0.62
C ASP A 42 -14.72 -19.74 1.19
N ARG A 43 -14.81 -19.18 2.39
CA ARG A 43 -16.09 -18.88 3.08
C ARG A 43 -16.73 -17.58 2.62
N ASN A 44 -15.94 -16.55 2.34
CA ASN A 44 -16.45 -15.24 1.93
C ASN A 44 -16.33 -14.99 0.43
N ARG A 45 -17.02 -15.81 -0.38
CA ARG A 45 -17.03 -15.64 -1.84
C ARG A 45 -17.99 -14.54 -2.29
N ASP A 46 -19.07 -14.31 -1.54
CA ASP A 46 -20.05 -13.28 -1.86
C ASP A 46 -19.59 -11.90 -1.38
N ARG A 47 -19.96 -10.85 -2.12
CA ARG A 47 -19.54 -9.47 -1.81
C ARG A 47 -20.24 -8.89 -0.59
N ASP A 48 -21.40 -9.45 -0.25
CA ASP A 48 -22.26 -9.03 0.85
C ASP A 48 -22.11 -9.93 2.09
N SER A 49 -21.20 -10.91 2.06
CA SER A 49 -20.89 -11.75 3.23
C SER A 49 -20.45 -10.89 4.42
N GLU A 50 -20.93 -11.26 5.60
CA GLU A 50 -20.43 -10.72 6.86
C GLU A 50 -18.91 -10.88 6.98
N ARG A 51 -18.27 -9.96 7.69
CA ARG A 51 -16.81 -9.89 7.75
C ARG A 51 -16.22 -11.04 8.58
N ILE A 52 -15.24 -11.75 8.01
CA ILE A 52 -14.39 -12.70 8.74
C ILE A 52 -13.15 -11.97 9.25
N PHE A 53 -12.82 -12.17 10.52
CA PHE A 53 -11.66 -11.60 11.19
C PHE A 53 -10.59 -12.68 11.42
N ILE A 54 -9.46 -12.56 10.75
CA ILE A 54 -8.26 -13.35 11.01
C ILE A 54 -7.40 -12.55 12.00
N LEU A 55 -7.22 -13.08 13.22
CA LEU A 55 -6.35 -12.48 14.23
C LEU A 55 -4.99 -13.17 14.21
N ILE A 56 -3.94 -12.36 14.12
CA ILE A 56 -2.58 -12.82 13.93
C ILE A 56 -1.74 -12.31 15.11
N PRO A 57 -1.30 -13.19 16.03
CA PRO A 57 -0.41 -12.78 17.12
C PRO A 57 0.90 -12.17 16.64
N ASP A 58 1.62 -11.48 17.51
CA ASP A 58 2.99 -11.07 17.23
C ASP A 58 3.85 -12.31 16.95
N GLY A 59 4.60 -12.28 15.85
CA GLY A 59 5.37 -13.39 15.34
C GLY A 59 5.93 -13.11 13.95
N TYR A 60 6.92 -13.91 13.57
CA TYR A 60 7.52 -13.88 12.24
C TYR A 60 6.94 -15.02 11.40
N TYR A 61 6.21 -14.66 10.34
CA TYR A 61 5.51 -15.58 9.45
C TYR A 61 6.22 -15.60 8.08
N ASP A 62 7.21 -16.48 7.95
CA ASP A 62 8.04 -16.59 6.76
C ASP A 62 7.43 -17.51 5.70
N LEU A 63 7.01 -16.92 4.59
CA LEU A 63 6.48 -17.61 3.42
C LEU A 63 7.60 -18.26 2.57
N GLY A 64 8.87 -18.05 2.91
CA GLY A 64 10.00 -18.48 2.09
C GLY A 64 9.96 -17.81 0.72
N GLU A 65 10.16 -18.59 -0.35
CA GLU A 65 10.05 -18.10 -1.73
C GLU A 65 8.61 -17.98 -2.23
N LYS A 66 7.60 -18.34 -1.42
CA LYS A 66 6.20 -18.29 -1.85
C LYS A 66 5.77 -16.85 -2.11
N THR A 67 5.26 -16.62 -3.31
CA THR A 67 4.69 -15.33 -3.71
C THR A 67 3.20 -15.45 -4.01
N LEU A 68 2.55 -14.31 -4.19
CA LEU A 68 1.14 -14.17 -4.54
C LEU A 68 0.23 -14.94 -3.58
N THR A 69 0.47 -14.85 -2.27
CA THR A 69 -0.44 -15.45 -1.28
C THR A 69 -1.80 -14.75 -1.40
N ARG A 70 -2.78 -15.46 -1.95
CA ARG A 70 -4.04 -14.88 -2.39
C ARG A 70 -5.00 -14.67 -1.22
N VAL A 71 -5.44 -13.43 -1.03
CA VAL A 71 -6.64 -13.10 -0.25
C VAL A 71 -7.78 -12.91 -1.25
N ALA A 72 -8.47 -14.00 -1.57
CA ALA A 72 -9.37 -14.07 -2.73
C ALA A 72 -10.85 -13.77 -2.40
N GLY A 73 -11.26 -13.98 -1.14
CA GLY A 73 -12.62 -13.66 -0.69
C GLY A 73 -12.81 -12.18 -0.34
N ASN A 74 -14.05 -11.77 -0.12
CA ASN A 74 -14.48 -10.41 0.19
C ASN A 74 -14.67 -10.20 1.70
N ASN A 75 -14.64 -8.95 2.16
CA ASN A 75 -14.84 -8.59 3.57
C ASN A 75 -14.00 -9.44 4.53
N ILE A 76 -12.74 -9.72 4.21
CA ILE A 76 -11.80 -10.41 5.09
C ILE A 76 -10.96 -9.34 5.81
N ALA A 77 -10.80 -9.48 7.12
CA ALA A 77 -9.92 -8.64 7.92
C ALA A 77 -8.71 -9.45 8.41
N LEU A 78 -7.50 -9.06 8.04
CA LEU A 78 -6.25 -9.55 8.64
C LEU A 78 -5.80 -8.52 9.67
N ILE A 79 -5.80 -8.91 10.95
CA ILE A 79 -5.49 -8.03 12.07
C ILE A 79 -4.32 -8.65 12.84
N GLY A 80 -3.15 -8.05 12.70
CA GLY A 80 -2.01 -8.40 13.54
C GLY A 80 -2.17 -7.86 14.96
N GLN A 81 -1.39 -8.40 15.90
CA GLN A 81 -1.36 -7.94 17.29
C GLN A 81 -0.71 -6.56 17.37
N SER A 82 0.38 -6.33 16.64
CA SER A 82 1.02 -5.03 16.50
C SER A 82 1.69 -4.86 15.13
N MET A 83 1.80 -3.62 14.67
CA MET A 83 2.49 -3.30 13.41
C MET A 83 3.95 -3.73 13.45
N GLU A 84 4.60 -3.59 14.61
CA GLU A 84 6.01 -3.93 14.86
C GLU A 84 6.23 -5.45 15.00
N GLY A 85 5.31 -6.17 15.63
CA GLY A 85 5.50 -7.56 16.05
C GLY A 85 4.89 -8.60 15.12
N THR A 86 3.84 -8.28 14.36
CA THR A 86 3.25 -9.20 13.37
C THR A 86 3.89 -8.99 11.99
N ILE A 87 4.86 -9.82 11.62
CA ILE A 87 5.62 -9.68 10.37
C ILE A 87 5.30 -10.84 9.42
N ILE A 88 4.73 -10.55 8.26
CA ILE A 88 4.50 -11.50 7.18
C ILE A 88 5.51 -11.21 6.07
N ARG A 89 6.36 -12.20 5.76
CA ARG A 89 7.52 -11.99 4.89
C ARG A 89 7.59 -13.04 3.79
N ASN A 90 8.03 -12.65 2.60
CA ASN A 90 8.59 -13.57 1.60
C ASN A 90 9.99 -13.12 1.18
N ALA A 91 10.80 -14.02 0.60
CA ALA A 91 11.97 -13.71 -0.21
C ALA A 91 11.91 -14.51 -1.50
N PRO A 92 11.28 -13.96 -2.55
CA PRO A 92 11.35 -14.59 -3.86
C PRO A 92 12.79 -14.67 -4.35
N SER A 93 13.10 -15.71 -5.13
CA SER A 93 14.33 -15.77 -5.91
C SER A 93 14.48 -14.53 -6.79
N ILE A 94 15.71 -14.03 -6.99
CA ILE A 94 16.00 -12.93 -7.91
C ILE A 94 15.51 -13.18 -9.35
N LYS A 95 15.35 -14.45 -9.75
CA LYS A 95 14.79 -14.85 -11.06
C LYS A 95 13.28 -14.62 -11.18
N MET A 96 12.59 -14.42 -10.06
CA MET A 96 11.14 -14.16 -9.99
C MET A 96 10.82 -12.67 -10.02
N GLU A 97 11.85 -11.81 -10.07
CA GLU A 97 11.73 -10.36 -10.18
C GLU A 97 10.71 -9.98 -11.26
N SER A 98 9.62 -9.36 -10.82
CA SER A 98 8.50 -8.90 -11.63
C SER A 98 7.43 -8.33 -10.71
N ILE A 99 6.92 -7.16 -11.07
CA ILE A 99 5.74 -6.54 -10.43
C ILE A 99 4.52 -7.49 -10.34
N SER A 100 4.40 -8.42 -11.29
CA SER A 100 3.26 -9.35 -11.38
C SER A 100 3.45 -10.64 -10.60
N LYS A 101 4.64 -10.89 -10.05
CA LYS A 101 5.00 -12.19 -9.46
C LYS A 101 5.48 -12.12 -8.02
N THR A 102 6.08 -11.01 -7.58
CA THR A 102 6.82 -11.01 -6.31
C THR A 102 5.97 -10.75 -5.06
N ALA A 103 4.71 -10.35 -5.21
CA ALA A 103 3.86 -9.89 -4.09
C ALA A 103 3.86 -10.84 -2.88
N VAL A 104 4.02 -10.31 -1.66
CA VAL A 104 3.77 -11.06 -0.41
C VAL A 104 2.31 -11.51 -0.40
N LEU A 105 1.40 -10.54 -0.51
CA LEU A 105 -0.04 -10.77 -0.61
C LEU A 105 -0.58 -10.29 -1.95
N GLN A 106 -1.50 -11.08 -2.53
CA GLN A 106 -2.31 -10.66 -3.67
C GLN A 106 -3.76 -10.55 -3.20
N ASN A 107 -4.23 -9.32 -2.98
CA ASN A 107 -5.64 -9.08 -2.70
C ASN A 107 -6.44 -9.14 -4.00
N ARG A 108 -7.55 -9.88 -4.01
CA ARG A 108 -8.51 -9.91 -5.14
C ARG A 108 -9.94 -9.60 -4.69
N GLY A 109 -10.15 -9.48 -3.39
CA GLY A 109 -11.47 -9.31 -2.81
C GLY A 109 -11.87 -7.86 -2.67
N LYS A 110 -13.18 -7.64 -2.57
CA LYS A 110 -13.78 -6.35 -2.23
C LYS A 110 -13.90 -6.19 -0.72
N GLY A 111 -13.57 -5.02 -0.20
CA GLY A 111 -13.77 -4.67 1.21
C GLY A 111 -12.77 -5.33 2.16
N ASN A 112 -11.64 -5.82 1.67
CA ASN A 112 -10.64 -6.43 2.53
C ASN A 112 -9.92 -5.38 3.40
N TYR A 113 -9.57 -5.79 4.62
CA TYR A 113 -9.03 -4.91 5.66
C TYR A 113 -7.74 -5.48 6.22
N TYR A 114 -6.72 -4.64 6.34
CA TYR A 114 -5.42 -4.99 6.92
C TYR A 114 -5.11 -4.01 8.04
N GLN A 115 -4.76 -4.52 9.23
CA GLN A 115 -4.48 -3.70 10.40
C GLN A 115 -3.34 -4.25 11.24
N ASP A 116 -2.49 -3.37 11.76
CA ASP A 116 -1.47 -3.66 12.77
C ASP A 116 -0.55 -4.82 12.35
N LEU A 117 0.03 -4.75 11.15
CA LEU A 117 0.96 -5.76 10.66
C LEU A 117 2.01 -5.16 9.74
N THR A 118 3.13 -5.87 9.60
CA THR A 118 4.16 -5.59 8.60
C THR A 118 4.09 -6.62 7.47
N LEU A 119 4.07 -6.14 6.22
CA LEU A 119 4.37 -6.92 5.03
C LEU A 119 5.81 -6.62 4.62
N LYS A 120 6.65 -7.65 4.47
CA LYS A 120 8.04 -7.51 4.05
C LYS A 120 8.30 -8.34 2.81
N ASN A 121 8.69 -7.69 1.71
CA ASN A 121 9.28 -8.39 0.59
C ASN A 121 10.81 -8.27 0.69
N ASP A 122 11.45 -9.41 0.88
CA ASP A 122 12.86 -9.54 1.19
C ASP A 122 13.63 -10.12 0.00
N LEU A 123 13.20 -9.78 -1.23
CA LEU A 123 13.98 -9.96 -2.45
C LEU A 123 15.39 -9.38 -2.22
N ASP A 124 16.42 -10.11 -2.66
CA ASP A 124 17.81 -9.65 -2.59
C ASP A 124 18.08 -8.52 -3.60
N TYR A 125 17.53 -7.34 -3.30
CA TYR A 125 17.40 -6.18 -4.17
C TYR A 125 18.72 -5.65 -4.71
N TYR A 126 19.81 -5.75 -3.95
CA TYR A 126 21.09 -5.24 -4.41
C TYR A 126 21.88 -6.23 -5.28
N ASN A 127 21.36 -7.45 -5.46
CA ASN A 127 21.98 -8.50 -6.27
C ASN A 127 21.04 -8.98 -7.40
N VAL A 128 20.01 -8.20 -7.72
CA VAL A 128 19.07 -8.48 -8.81
C VAL A 128 19.26 -7.47 -9.95
N GLU A 129 19.11 -7.97 -11.17
CA GLU A 129 19.17 -7.19 -12.40
C GLU A 129 17.86 -7.40 -13.18
N PRO A 130 17.25 -6.38 -13.80
CA PRO A 130 17.71 -4.99 -13.88
C PRO A 130 17.12 -4.04 -12.81
N ASP A 131 15.87 -4.27 -12.36
CA ASP A 131 15.09 -3.24 -11.63
C ASP A 131 14.80 -3.59 -10.16
N GLY A 132 14.65 -4.87 -9.82
CA GLY A 132 14.45 -5.33 -8.43
C GLY A 132 13.05 -5.11 -7.87
N ARG A 133 12.01 -5.29 -8.71
CA ARG A 133 10.58 -5.16 -8.35
C ARG A 133 10.16 -6.21 -7.33
N ALA A 134 9.83 -5.75 -6.13
CA ALA A 134 9.56 -6.54 -4.94
C ALA A 134 8.26 -6.08 -4.29
N VAL A 135 7.12 -6.60 -4.73
CA VAL A 135 5.82 -6.11 -4.27
C VAL A 135 5.51 -6.63 -2.86
N CYS A 136 5.02 -5.78 -1.95
CA CYS A 136 4.43 -6.21 -0.69
C CYS A 136 2.96 -6.61 -0.89
N LEU A 137 2.17 -5.66 -1.39
CA LEU A 137 0.75 -5.87 -1.66
C LEU A 137 0.44 -5.56 -3.12
N GLN A 138 0.06 -6.61 -3.87
CA GLN A 138 -0.60 -6.44 -5.15
C GLN A 138 -2.12 -6.41 -4.90
N ASP A 139 -2.70 -5.24 -5.05
CA ASP A 139 -4.10 -4.99 -4.76
C ASP A 139 -4.94 -4.98 -6.04
N LYS A 140 -5.52 -6.12 -6.38
CA LYS A 140 -6.54 -6.27 -7.43
C LYS A 140 -7.96 -6.10 -6.88
N GLY A 141 -8.10 -5.70 -5.62
CA GLY A 141 -9.38 -5.53 -4.94
C GLY A 141 -9.97 -4.14 -5.10
N ASP A 142 -11.14 -3.94 -4.51
CA ASP A 142 -11.83 -2.65 -4.39
C ASP A 142 -12.24 -2.45 -2.93
N ARG A 143 -12.27 -1.21 -2.46
CA ARG A 143 -12.57 -0.88 -1.05
C ARG A 143 -11.58 -1.49 -0.07
N THR A 144 -10.32 -1.65 -0.48
CA THR A 144 -9.26 -2.11 0.42
C THR A 144 -8.98 -1.02 1.44
N ILE A 145 -8.87 -1.40 2.71
CA ILE A 145 -8.45 -0.50 3.78
C ILE A 145 -7.19 -1.05 4.46
N CYS A 146 -6.13 -0.23 4.53
CA CYS A 146 -4.91 -0.53 5.29
C CYS A 146 -4.72 0.50 6.41
N ASN A 147 -4.75 0.08 7.67
CA ASN A 147 -4.60 0.96 8.83
C ASN A 147 -3.48 0.50 9.75
N ARG A 148 -2.43 1.31 9.92
CA ARG A 148 -1.21 0.89 10.64
C ARG A 148 -0.64 -0.39 10.04
N VAL A 149 -0.44 -0.36 8.73
CA VAL A 149 0.26 -1.40 7.99
C VAL A 149 1.61 -0.85 7.57
N ARG A 150 2.68 -1.58 7.86
CA ARG A 150 4.02 -1.25 7.40
C ARG A 150 4.37 -2.13 6.21
N MET A 151 4.75 -1.53 5.08
CA MET A 151 5.21 -2.25 3.88
C MET A 151 6.68 -1.97 3.67
N LEU A 152 7.50 -3.02 3.79
CA LEU A 152 8.96 -2.96 3.69
C LEU A 152 9.41 -3.64 2.40
N SER A 153 9.89 -2.84 1.45
CA SER A 153 10.49 -3.32 0.21
C SER A 153 11.30 -2.21 -0.48
N TYR A 154 11.60 -2.38 -1.76
CA TYR A 154 12.37 -1.46 -2.59
C TYR A 154 11.51 -0.96 -3.77
N GLN A 155 11.66 -1.53 -4.97
CA GLN A 155 10.88 -1.09 -6.13
C GLN A 155 9.48 -1.76 -6.16
N ASP A 156 8.45 -0.99 -6.51
CA ASP A 156 7.04 -1.43 -6.65
C ASP A 156 6.36 -1.96 -5.36
N THR A 157 6.70 -1.44 -4.17
CA THR A 157 6.21 -1.92 -2.87
C THR A 157 4.68 -2.10 -2.78
N TYR A 158 3.88 -1.12 -3.17
CA TYR A 158 2.42 -1.22 -3.27
C TYR A 158 2.00 -1.08 -4.73
N TYR A 159 1.34 -2.11 -5.24
CA TYR A 159 0.84 -2.14 -6.61
C TYR A 159 -0.69 -2.24 -6.64
N SER A 160 -1.39 -1.14 -6.90
CA SER A 160 -2.84 -1.15 -7.10
C SER A 160 -3.18 -1.56 -8.54
N ASP A 161 -3.51 -2.83 -8.73
CA ASP A 161 -3.72 -3.46 -10.04
C ASP A 161 -5.21 -3.69 -10.35
N TYR A 162 -6.01 -2.65 -10.12
CA TYR A 162 -7.39 -2.59 -10.56
C TYR A 162 -7.79 -1.14 -10.88
N GLU A 163 -8.07 -0.89 -12.16
CA GLU A 163 -8.33 0.46 -12.69
C GLU A 163 -9.47 1.20 -11.98
N LYS A 164 -10.51 0.47 -11.55
CA LYS A 164 -11.71 1.04 -10.92
C LYS A 164 -11.72 0.88 -9.40
N SER A 165 -10.57 0.57 -8.81
CA SER A 165 -10.45 0.38 -7.37
C SER A 165 -10.56 1.70 -6.61
N HIS A 166 -11.15 1.63 -5.43
CA HIS A 166 -11.15 2.70 -4.44
C HIS A 166 -10.48 2.19 -3.18
N ASN A 167 -9.30 2.68 -2.82
CA ASN A 167 -8.55 2.14 -1.68
C ASN A 167 -8.15 3.22 -0.69
N TYR A 168 -8.08 2.88 0.59
CA TYR A 168 -7.84 3.83 1.67
C TYR A 168 -6.74 3.35 2.61
N PHE A 169 -5.72 4.18 2.81
CA PHE A 169 -4.62 3.95 3.72
C PHE A 169 -4.64 5.00 4.82
N GLN A 170 -4.47 4.58 6.07
CA GLN A 170 -4.38 5.50 7.19
C GLN A 170 -3.30 5.11 8.18
N ASN A 171 -2.46 6.07 8.59
CA ASN A 171 -1.41 5.85 9.59
C ASN A 171 -0.49 4.66 9.24
N SER A 172 -0.31 4.39 7.95
CA SER A 172 0.50 3.28 7.43
C SER A 172 1.88 3.78 7.03
N GLU A 173 2.85 2.87 6.95
CA GLU A 173 4.22 3.17 6.53
C GLU A 173 4.52 2.43 5.22
N ILE A 174 5.01 3.12 4.20
CA ILE A 174 5.33 2.51 2.91
C ILE A 174 6.76 2.88 2.56
N HIS A 175 7.62 1.87 2.45
CA HIS A 175 9.04 2.00 2.19
C HIS A 175 9.38 1.56 0.77
N GLY A 176 10.28 2.26 0.09
CA GLY A 176 10.76 1.81 -1.21
C GLY A 176 11.74 2.76 -1.90
N THR A 177 12.09 2.46 -3.15
CA THR A 177 13.10 3.20 -3.92
C THR A 177 12.49 3.87 -5.15
N ILE A 178 12.20 3.08 -6.19
CA ILE A 178 11.61 3.52 -7.45
C ILE A 178 10.18 3.04 -7.52
N ASP A 179 9.27 3.91 -7.96
CA ASP A 179 7.87 3.63 -8.27
C ASP A 179 7.14 2.83 -7.19
N PHE A 180 7.53 2.99 -5.93
CA PHE A 180 7.14 2.04 -4.88
C PHE A 180 5.67 2.17 -4.46
N ILE A 181 4.97 3.20 -4.95
CA ILE A 181 3.51 3.29 -4.95
C ILE A 181 3.05 3.45 -6.39
N CYS A 182 2.61 2.36 -7.02
CA CYS A 182 2.33 2.34 -8.46
C CYS A 182 1.03 1.61 -8.80
N GLY A 183 0.55 1.84 -10.02
CA GLY A 183 -0.69 1.23 -10.53
C GLY A 183 -1.81 2.22 -10.75
N ALA A 184 -3.05 1.77 -10.59
CA ALA A 184 -4.26 2.49 -10.97
C ALA A 184 -5.25 2.62 -9.80
N GLY A 185 -6.43 3.18 -10.05
CA GLY A 185 -7.46 3.36 -9.03
C GLY A 185 -7.40 4.72 -8.33
N ASP A 186 -8.48 5.02 -7.61
CA ASP A 186 -8.57 6.16 -6.71
C ASP A 186 -8.08 5.71 -5.32
N VAL A 187 -6.87 6.11 -4.94
CA VAL A 187 -6.23 5.67 -3.68
C VAL A 187 -5.92 6.87 -2.81
N TRP A 188 -6.44 6.86 -1.57
CA TRP A 188 -6.22 7.93 -0.61
C TRP A 188 -5.30 7.46 0.52
N PHE A 189 -4.16 8.12 0.66
CA PHE A 189 -3.21 7.95 1.75
C PHE A 189 -3.39 9.08 2.76
N GLU A 190 -3.90 8.76 3.94
CA GLU A 190 -4.16 9.71 5.02
C GLU A 190 -3.13 9.55 6.13
N ARG A 191 -2.34 10.59 6.39
CA ARG A 191 -1.34 10.59 7.48
C ARG A 191 -0.40 9.38 7.45
N CYS A 192 -0.01 8.97 6.25
CA CYS A 192 0.93 7.88 6.07
C CYS A 192 2.37 8.40 6.16
N MET A 193 3.28 7.54 6.63
CA MET A 193 4.71 7.76 6.51
C MET A 193 5.18 7.14 5.18
N ILE A 194 5.86 7.93 4.38
CA ILE A 194 6.40 7.54 3.09
C ILE A 194 7.91 7.59 3.23
N VAL A 195 8.57 6.44 3.15
CA VAL A 195 10.00 6.32 3.41
C VAL A 195 10.71 5.93 2.13
N THR A 196 11.66 6.74 1.69
CA THR A 196 12.53 6.34 0.59
C THR A 196 13.75 5.62 1.14
N GLU A 197 14.05 4.43 0.64
CA GLU A 197 15.21 3.63 1.00
C GLU A 197 16.41 3.91 0.08
N LYS A 198 17.60 3.43 0.42
CA LYS A 198 18.77 3.57 -0.46
C LYS A 198 18.60 2.72 -1.72
N ARG A 199 18.57 3.35 -2.89
CA ARG A 199 18.48 2.68 -4.20
C ARG A 199 19.75 1.91 -4.54
N ARG A 200 20.91 2.48 -4.20
CA ARG A 200 22.21 1.85 -4.41
C ARG A 200 22.94 1.72 -3.09
N ARG A 201 23.84 0.74 -3.00
CA ARG A 201 24.62 0.47 -1.78
C ARG A 201 25.43 1.69 -1.31
N ASP A 202 25.87 2.52 -2.25
CA ASP A 202 26.61 3.76 -2.00
C ASP A 202 25.72 4.96 -1.67
N GLY A 203 24.39 4.82 -1.72
CA GLY A 203 23.45 5.92 -1.53
C GLY A 203 23.49 6.98 -2.64
N SER A 204 23.89 6.59 -3.84
CA SER A 204 23.84 7.45 -5.02
C SER A 204 22.55 7.29 -5.81
N GLY A 205 22.17 8.37 -6.49
CA GLY A 205 21.01 8.41 -7.39
C GLY A 205 19.82 9.11 -6.76
N HIS A 206 18.65 8.89 -7.33
CA HIS A 206 17.41 9.45 -6.83
C HIS A 206 16.32 8.39 -6.82
N ASN A 207 15.33 8.66 -5.98
CA ASN A 207 14.12 7.86 -5.84
C ASN A 207 12.90 8.55 -6.46
N ILE A 208 11.87 7.74 -6.72
CA ILE A 208 10.61 8.16 -7.30
C ILE A 208 9.52 7.50 -6.47
N ILE A 209 8.70 8.31 -5.78
CA ILE A 209 7.75 7.75 -4.82
C ILE A 209 6.56 7.08 -5.49
N MET A 210 5.87 7.79 -6.40
CA MET A 210 4.70 7.25 -7.08
C MET A 210 4.81 7.17 -8.60
N ALA A 211 4.12 6.18 -9.16
CA ALA A 211 4.00 5.95 -10.59
C ALA A 211 2.57 5.50 -10.96
N PRO A 212 1.58 6.41 -10.98
CA PRO A 212 0.19 6.10 -11.31
C PRO A 212 -0.01 5.88 -12.82
N ARG A 213 -0.97 5.03 -13.16
CA ARG A 213 -1.52 4.73 -14.50
C ARG A 213 -3.05 4.84 -14.55
N THR A 214 -3.56 5.97 -14.07
CA THR A 214 -4.96 6.20 -13.65
C THR A 214 -5.89 6.66 -14.77
N SER A 215 -5.89 5.95 -15.90
CA SER A 215 -6.56 6.35 -17.14
C SER A 215 -8.09 6.39 -17.09
N GLU A 216 -8.73 5.53 -16.28
CA GLU A 216 -10.20 5.48 -16.16
C GLU A 216 -10.75 6.13 -14.87
N THR A 217 -9.89 6.75 -14.06
CA THR A 217 -10.28 7.34 -12.78
C THR A 217 -10.28 8.86 -12.78
N LYS A 218 -11.08 9.44 -11.89
CA LYS A 218 -11.20 10.91 -11.80
C LYS A 218 -10.14 11.52 -10.89
N TRP A 219 -9.66 10.82 -9.86
CA TRP A 219 -8.84 11.43 -8.81
C TRP A 219 -7.42 10.90 -8.77
N GLY A 220 -7.23 9.61 -9.05
CA GLY A 220 -5.96 8.92 -8.96
C GLY A 220 -5.45 8.85 -7.52
N TYR A 221 -4.17 9.09 -7.31
CA TYR A 221 -3.58 9.02 -5.97
C TYR A 221 -3.67 10.34 -5.21
N VAL A 222 -4.17 10.30 -3.99
CA VAL A 222 -4.26 11.45 -3.09
C VAL A 222 -3.43 11.17 -1.84
N PHE A 223 -2.35 11.93 -1.66
CA PHE A 223 -1.54 11.89 -0.44
C PHE A 223 -1.93 13.09 0.43
N ASN A 224 -2.66 12.85 1.51
CA ASN A 224 -3.14 13.90 2.40
C ASN A 224 -2.49 13.79 3.78
N ARG A 225 -1.81 14.87 4.19
CA ARG A 225 -1.12 14.99 5.48
C ARG A 225 -0.07 13.90 5.71
N CYS A 226 0.52 13.38 4.64
CA CYS A 226 1.59 12.40 4.71
C CYS A 226 2.90 13.05 5.15
N THR A 227 3.80 12.26 5.73
CA THR A 227 5.17 12.67 6.02
C THR A 227 6.13 11.88 5.12
N ILE A 228 7.10 12.56 4.51
CA ILE A 228 8.16 11.92 3.72
C ILE A 228 9.47 11.97 4.49
N LYS A 229 10.05 10.79 4.74
CA LYS A 229 11.43 10.61 5.22
C LYS A 229 12.26 10.06 4.06
N ASN A 230 13.32 10.75 3.68
CA ASN A 230 14.14 10.34 2.54
C ASN A 230 15.57 9.97 2.97
N ASP A 231 15.90 8.68 2.81
CA ASP A 231 17.24 8.13 3.10
C ASP A 231 18.15 8.05 1.85
N GLU A 232 17.70 8.58 0.70
CA GLU A 232 18.47 8.69 -0.56
C GLU A 232 19.12 10.08 -0.72
N SER A 233 19.97 10.29 -1.74
CA SER A 233 20.56 11.59 -2.03
C SER A 233 19.54 12.64 -2.54
N ALA A 234 18.54 12.19 -3.30
CA ALA A 234 17.49 13.04 -3.86
C ALA A 234 16.23 12.23 -4.19
N PHE A 235 15.09 12.91 -4.35
CA PHE A 235 13.86 12.25 -4.77
C PHE A 235 12.92 13.17 -5.56
N TYR A 236 12.05 12.53 -6.34
CA TYR A 236 10.83 13.12 -6.88
C TYR A 236 9.60 12.60 -6.14
N TYR A 237 8.55 13.42 -6.09
CA TYR A 237 7.22 12.97 -5.70
C TYR A 237 6.72 11.83 -6.57
N GLY A 238 7.02 11.84 -7.87
CA GLY A 238 6.66 10.74 -8.75
C GLY A 238 6.83 11.06 -10.22
N ARG A 239 6.37 10.12 -11.04
CA ARG A 239 6.39 10.18 -12.50
C ARG A 239 5.16 9.54 -13.11
N GLY A 240 4.87 9.84 -14.37
CA GLY A 240 3.79 9.18 -15.10
C GLY A 240 4.13 7.74 -15.49
N TRP A 241 3.24 6.79 -15.18
CA TRP A 241 3.26 5.45 -15.74
C TRP A 241 2.06 5.29 -16.67
N HIS A 242 2.26 5.04 -17.96
CA HIS A 242 1.17 4.94 -18.93
C HIS A 242 0.25 6.19 -18.99
N THR A 243 -0.94 6.03 -19.55
CA THR A 243 -1.79 7.13 -20.02
C THR A 243 -2.53 7.83 -18.88
N ASN A 244 -2.53 9.17 -18.93
CA ASN A 244 -3.30 10.06 -18.07
C ASN A 244 -3.10 9.85 -16.54
N PRO A 245 -1.85 9.81 -16.06
CA PRO A 245 -1.54 9.69 -14.64
C PRO A 245 -2.03 10.92 -13.86
N ARG A 246 -2.60 10.68 -12.68
CA ARG A 246 -3.12 11.71 -11.77
C ARG A 246 -2.66 11.43 -10.36
N CYS A 247 -2.11 12.45 -9.73
CA CYS A 247 -1.70 12.37 -8.33
C CYS A 247 -1.65 13.77 -7.71
N VAL A 248 -2.04 13.86 -6.45
CA VAL A 248 -1.93 15.10 -5.68
C VAL A 248 -1.29 14.87 -4.32
N TRP A 249 -0.45 15.82 -3.91
CA TRP A 249 0.19 15.90 -2.60
C TRP A 249 -0.38 17.08 -1.83
N LEU A 250 -1.07 16.81 -0.72
CA LEU A 250 -1.80 17.79 0.06
C LEU A 250 -1.26 17.81 1.49
N TYR A 251 -0.81 18.96 1.96
CA TYR A 251 -0.32 19.16 3.32
C TYR A 251 0.82 18.19 3.69
N THR A 252 1.70 17.90 2.74
CA THR A 252 2.79 16.92 2.91
C THR A 252 3.92 17.52 3.74
N LYS A 253 4.36 16.81 4.77
CA LYS A 253 5.53 17.21 5.58
C LYS A 253 6.80 16.54 5.06
N LEU A 254 7.82 17.32 4.74
CA LEU A 254 9.13 16.83 4.30
C LEU A 254 10.12 16.87 5.45
N MET A 255 10.75 15.73 5.77
CA MET A 255 11.79 15.69 6.80
C MET A 255 13.14 16.21 6.29
N THR A 256 13.37 16.17 4.97
CA THR A 256 14.58 16.64 4.28
C THR A 256 14.18 17.40 3.00
N PRO A 257 13.57 18.60 3.11
CA PRO A 257 13.03 19.34 1.97
C PRO A 257 14.09 19.71 0.92
N GLU A 258 15.35 19.87 1.33
CA GLU A 258 16.50 20.17 0.46
C GLU A 258 16.83 19.04 -0.53
N LYS A 259 16.34 17.82 -0.28
CA LYS A 259 16.54 16.66 -1.16
C LYS A 259 15.42 16.44 -2.17
N LEU A 260 14.32 17.20 -2.08
CA LEU A 260 13.25 17.18 -3.08
C LEU A 260 13.70 17.97 -4.30
N LEU A 261 13.82 17.28 -5.44
CA LEU A 261 14.33 17.88 -6.68
C LEU A 261 13.45 19.06 -7.15
N PRO A 262 14.03 20.09 -7.81
CA PRO A 262 13.33 21.35 -8.08
C PRO A 262 12.03 21.23 -8.88
N THR A 263 11.97 20.34 -9.87
CA THR A 263 10.75 20.12 -10.67
C THR A 263 9.66 19.40 -9.88
N ARG A 264 9.97 18.84 -8.70
CA ARG A 264 9.11 18.04 -7.81
C ARG A 264 8.67 16.70 -8.40
N PHE A 265 8.34 16.68 -9.68
CA PHE A 265 7.98 15.51 -10.46
C PHE A 265 9.03 15.28 -11.55
N ASP A 266 9.29 14.01 -11.86
CA ASP A 266 10.25 13.64 -12.90
C ASP A 266 9.71 14.04 -14.29
N PRO A 267 10.38 14.95 -15.03
CA PRO A 267 9.91 15.43 -16.33
C PRO A 267 10.16 14.44 -17.47
N GLU A 268 11.06 13.49 -17.30
CA GLU A 268 11.40 12.49 -18.32
C GLU A 268 10.46 11.28 -18.23
N GLY A 269 10.09 10.88 -17.01
CA GLY A 269 9.14 9.82 -16.72
C GLY A 269 9.39 8.52 -17.49
N MET A 270 8.36 7.69 -17.67
CA MET A 270 8.42 6.59 -18.65
C MET A 270 8.10 7.08 -20.07
N LYS A 271 8.49 8.33 -20.38
CA LYS A 271 8.16 9.09 -21.59
C LYS A 271 6.66 9.25 -21.79
N ILE A 272 5.85 9.60 -20.79
CA ILE A 272 4.38 9.78 -20.97
C ILE A 272 3.92 11.05 -20.25
N SER A 273 2.89 11.70 -20.81
CA SER A 273 2.28 12.91 -20.25
C SER A 273 1.91 12.71 -18.78
N SER A 274 2.33 13.64 -17.93
CA SER A 274 1.76 13.78 -16.59
C SER A 274 0.53 14.68 -16.67
N ASN A 275 -0.67 14.12 -16.81
CA ASN A 275 -1.86 14.94 -17.08
C ASN A 275 -2.34 15.76 -15.88
N TYR A 276 -2.10 15.31 -14.65
CA TYR A 276 -2.55 16.04 -13.47
C TYR A 276 -1.72 15.70 -12.22
N PHE A 277 -0.53 16.27 -12.13
CA PHE A 277 0.29 16.23 -10.91
C PHE A 277 0.24 17.58 -10.22
N LYS A 278 -0.14 17.55 -8.93
CA LYS A 278 -0.31 18.77 -8.13
C LYS A 278 0.26 18.64 -6.73
N GLU A 279 0.74 19.75 -6.18
CA GLU A 279 1.00 19.90 -4.75
C GLU A 279 0.26 21.11 -4.14
N TYR A 280 -0.06 21.03 -2.85
CA TYR A 280 -0.61 22.13 -2.06
C TYR A 280 -0.17 22.03 -0.60
N GLY A 281 0.39 23.12 -0.04
CA GLY A 281 0.72 23.21 1.38
C GLY A 281 1.81 22.23 1.83
N THR A 282 2.78 21.96 0.96
CA THR A 282 4.01 21.24 1.29
C THR A 282 4.73 21.97 2.41
N MET A 283 5.10 21.26 3.46
CA MET A 283 5.73 21.82 4.66
C MET A 283 7.14 21.27 4.86
N ASP A 284 8.01 22.08 5.46
CA ASP A 284 9.30 21.62 5.98
C ASP A 284 9.14 20.78 7.27
N ALA A 285 10.26 20.33 7.84
CA ALA A 285 10.28 19.52 9.05
C ALA A 285 9.72 20.25 10.29
N HIS A 286 9.68 21.57 10.27
CA HIS A 286 9.17 22.44 11.33
C HIS A 286 7.68 22.79 11.14
N GLY A 287 7.09 22.46 9.99
CA GLY A 287 5.69 22.74 9.66
C GLY A 287 5.47 24.07 8.93
N HIS A 288 6.52 24.73 8.45
CA HIS A 288 6.37 25.93 7.63
C HIS A 288 6.00 25.55 6.21
N ASP A 289 5.03 26.24 5.61
CA ASP A 289 4.65 26.08 4.21
C ASP A 289 5.79 26.56 3.29
N ILE A 290 6.27 25.65 2.46
CA ILE A 290 7.35 25.85 1.47
C ILE A 290 6.85 25.59 0.04
N THR A 291 5.54 25.51 -0.17
CA THR A 291 4.97 25.42 -1.52
C THR A 291 5.30 26.70 -2.29
N PRO A 292 5.95 26.61 -3.47
CA PRO A 292 6.24 27.78 -4.27
C PRO A 292 4.95 28.36 -4.85
N LYS A 293 4.97 29.65 -5.22
CA LYS A 293 3.80 30.30 -5.84
C LYS A 293 3.40 29.66 -7.18
N THR A 294 4.38 29.14 -7.90
CA THR A 294 4.25 28.49 -9.21
C THR A 294 5.38 27.47 -9.35
N ASN A 295 5.10 26.37 -10.05
CA ASN A 295 6.11 25.42 -10.46
C ASN A 295 5.66 24.78 -11.78
N VAL A 296 6.14 25.35 -12.89
CA VAL A 296 5.79 24.91 -14.24
C VAL A 296 6.77 23.85 -14.71
N VAL A 297 6.28 22.65 -14.95
CA VAL A 297 7.08 21.50 -15.38
C VAL A 297 6.77 21.17 -16.83
N ARG A 298 7.82 20.90 -17.61
CA ARG A 298 7.73 20.47 -19.00
C ARG A 298 7.95 18.96 -19.08
N PHE A 299 6.88 18.21 -19.28
CA PHE A 299 6.90 16.75 -19.40
C PHE A 299 7.14 16.31 -20.84
N THR A 300 7.99 15.30 -21.02
CA THR A 300 8.30 14.70 -22.32
C THR A 300 7.28 13.63 -22.70
N LEU A 301 6.69 13.74 -23.89
CA LEU A 301 5.66 12.81 -24.39
C LEU A 301 6.26 11.64 -25.18
N ARG A 302 5.58 10.49 -25.15
CA ARG A 302 6.07 9.21 -25.73
C ARG A 302 6.21 9.26 -27.24
N ASP A 303 5.27 9.94 -27.86
CA ASP A 303 5.17 10.14 -29.30
C ASP A 303 6.08 11.27 -29.79
N HIS A 304 6.89 11.87 -28.90
CA HIS A 304 7.74 13.02 -29.18
C HIS A 304 6.95 14.20 -29.78
N THR A 305 5.65 14.28 -29.51
CA THR A 305 4.85 15.47 -29.81
C THR A 305 5.23 16.62 -28.87
N GLN A 306 4.64 17.80 -29.11
CA GLN A 306 4.92 19.01 -28.34
C GLN A 306 4.86 18.71 -26.83
N PRO A 307 5.88 19.11 -26.05
CA PRO A 307 5.96 18.79 -24.64
C PRO A 307 4.74 19.32 -23.87
N PHE A 308 4.22 18.52 -22.93
CA PHE A 308 3.13 18.93 -22.08
C PHE A 308 3.66 19.83 -20.96
N VAL A 309 3.14 21.04 -20.87
CA VAL A 309 3.52 22.01 -19.84
C VAL A 309 2.43 22.05 -18.80
N ALA A 310 2.77 21.77 -17.54
CA ALA A 310 1.82 21.75 -16.44
C ALA A 310 2.25 22.70 -15.33
N GLU A 311 1.32 23.55 -14.87
CA GLU A 311 1.42 24.15 -13.55
C GLU A 311 1.16 23.04 -12.51
N THR A 312 2.13 22.79 -11.64
CA THR A 312 2.05 21.73 -10.62
C THR A 312 1.61 22.23 -9.25
N ILE A 313 1.41 23.54 -9.09
CA ILE A 313 0.82 24.09 -7.87
C ILE A 313 -0.71 24.08 -7.98
N MET A 314 -1.36 23.56 -6.96
CA MET A 314 -2.82 23.48 -6.89
C MET A 314 -3.41 24.82 -6.45
N THR A 315 -4.51 25.23 -7.07
CA THR A 315 -5.30 26.37 -6.61
C THR A 315 -6.20 26.00 -5.43
N ARG A 316 -6.68 27.00 -4.67
CA ARG A 316 -7.64 26.76 -3.59
C ARG A 316 -8.97 26.17 -4.06
N ASP A 317 -9.39 26.47 -5.28
CA ASP A 317 -10.66 25.95 -5.83
C ASP A 317 -10.53 24.51 -6.30
N GLU A 318 -9.38 24.12 -6.88
CA GLU A 318 -9.06 22.71 -7.12
C GLU A 318 -9.00 21.93 -5.81
N LEU A 319 -8.34 22.47 -4.78
CA LEU A 319 -8.24 21.84 -3.46
C LEU A 319 -9.60 21.52 -2.84
N LYS A 320 -10.58 22.43 -2.95
CA LYS A 320 -11.95 22.19 -2.43
C LYS A 320 -12.62 20.97 -3.05
N GLN A 321 -12.18 20.53 -4.23
CA GLN A 321 -12.70 19.34 -4.90
C GLN A 321 -12.16 18.04 -4.29
N TYR A 322 -10.97 18.06 -3.69
CA TYR A 322 -10.32 16.89 -3.09
C TYR A 322 -10.86 16.59 -1.69
N THR A 323 -12.07 16.05 -1.64
CA THR A 323 -12.71 15.55 -0.41
C THR A 323 -12.95 14.05 -0.50
N LEU A 324 -12.97 13.36 0.65
CA LEU A 324 -13.29 11.92 0.69
C LEU A 324 -14.63 11.59 0.01
N LYS A 325 -15.64 12.46 0.15
CA LYS A 325 -16.95 12.28 -0.50
C LYS A 325 -16.84 12.36 -2.02
N ASN A 326 -16.05 13.29 -2.55
CA ASN A 326 -15.87 13.44 -3.99
C ASN A 326 -15.03 12.30 -4.57
N VAL A 327 -14.02 11.82 -3.84
CA VAL A 327 -13.14 10.73 -4.27
C VAL A 327 -13.84 9.37 -4.21
N PHE A 328 -14.56 9.08 -3.12
CA PHE A 328 -15.14 7.75 -2.88
C PHE A 328 -16.67 7.67 -3.03
N GLY A 329 -17.32 8.80 -3.33
CA GLY A 329 -18.78 8.86 -3.45
C GLY A 329 -19.47 8.44 -2.15
N GLU A 330 -20.34 7.45 -2.27
CA GLU A 330 -21.11 6.89 -1.14
C GLU A 330 -20.27 6.02 -0.20
N TRP A 331 -19.10 5.55 -0.63
CA TRP A 331 -18.25 4.75 0.24
C TRP A 331 -17.49 5.65 1.23
N ASN A 332 -17.77 5.46 2.52
CA ASN A 332 -17.11 6.21 3.60
C ASN A 332 -16.10 5.33 4.35
N PRO A 333 -14.83 5.28 3.92
CA PRO A 333 -13.82 4.44 4.55
C PRO A 333 -13.51 4.88 5.99
N VAL A 334 -13.59 6.18 6.30
CA VAL A 334 -13.31 6.70 7.66
C VAL A 334 -14.35 6.22 8.68
N LYS A 335 -15.64 6.23 8.30
CA LYS A 335 -16.72 5.71 9.16
C LYS A 335 -16.57 4.20 9.36
N LEU A 336 -16.28 3.47 8.29
CA LEU A 336 -16.05 2.02 8.36
C LEU A 336 -14.83 1.70 9.24
N LEU A 337 -13.73 2.43 9.07
CA LEU A 337 -12.50 2.25 9.83
C LEU A 337 -12.75 2.41 11.33
N LYS A 338 -13.44 3.46 11.78
CA LYS A 338 -13.80 3.65 13.20
C LYS A 338 -14.56 2.44 13.78
N LYS A 339 -15.47 1.84 13.01
CA LYS A 339 -16.20 0.62 13.41
C LYS A 339 -15.26 -0.59 13.50
N LEU A 340 -14.36 -0.75 12.52
CA LEU A 340 -13.38 -1.83 12.47
C LEU A 340 -12.34 -1.73 13.58
N GLU A 341 -11.86 -0.54 13.93
CA GLU A 341 -10.92 -0.34 15.03
C GLU A 341 -11.53 -0.69 16.39
N LYS A 342 -12.78 -0.26 16.64
CA LYS A 342 -13.52 -0.64 17.85
C LYS A 342 -13.68 -2.16 17.94
N THR A 343 -13.98 -2.79 16.81
CA THR A 343 -14.11 -4.24 16.70
C THR A 343 -12.78 -4.94 16.98
N SER A 344 -11.71 -4.52 16.29
CA SER A 344 -10.36 -5.03 16.45
C SER A 344 -9.90 -4.96 17.91
N LYS A 345 -10.08 -3.81 18.58
CA LYS A 345 -9.74 -3.65 19.99
C LYS A 345 -10.49 -4.61 20.91
N LYS A 346 -11.79 -4.84 20.65
CA LYS A 346 -12.60 -5.82 21.40
C LYS A 346 -12.08 -7.24 21.17
N LEU A 347 -11.81 -7.61 19.92
CA LEU A 347 -11.32 -8.94 19.56
C LEU A 347 -9.93 -9.21 20.14
N LYS A 348 -8.99 -8.27 19.99
CA LYS A 348 -7.65 -8.34 20.61
C LYS A 348 -7.74 -8.58 22.11
N LYS A 349 -8.58 -7.82 22.82
CA LYS A 349 -8.81 -8.03 24.26
C LYS A 349 -9.40 -9.40 24.57
N GLN A 350 -10.42 -9.83 23.82
CA GLN A 350 -11.09 -11.12 24.01
C GLN A 350 -10.14 -12.31 23.82
N TYR A 351 -9.24 -12.23 22.84
CA TYR A 351 -8.30 -13.30 22.49
C TYR A 351 -6.88 -13.07 23.03
N LYS A 352 -6.72 -12.11 23.97
CA LYS A 352 -5.47 -11.82 24.68
C LYS A 352 -4.29 -11.42 23.76
N LEU A 353 -4.57 -10.65 22.71
CA LEU A 353 -3.60 -10.06 21.77
C LEU A 353 -3.42 -8.55 22.03
N ASN A 354 -3.13 -8.19 23.28
CA ASN A 354 -2.99 -6.78 23.67
C ASN A 354 -1.62 -6.21 23.30
#